data_AF-A0A1L5F8U0-F1
#
_entry.id   AF-A0A1L5F8U0-F1
#
_cell.length_a   1.000
_cell.length_b   1.000
_cell.length_c   1.000
_cell.angle_alpha   90.00
_cell.angle_beta   90.00
_cell.angle_gamma   90.00
#
_symmetry.space_group_name_H-M   'P 1'
#
loop_
_entity.id
_entity.type
_entity.pdbx_description
1 polymer ?
#
loop_
_entity_poly.entity_id
_entity_poly.type
_entity_poly.pdbx_seq_one_letter_code
_entity_poly.pdbx_strand_id
1 'polypeptide(L)'
;MDKLVIIKRVNGIEDLYVESKLIAIKTKNNHKSILDMIYRYMNLIKEFGKVAFQMRPLESGQKEKIAYLNEQQTTFLMTLLKNSPEVVKFKFDLVKEFFRMRELLREKLSSDWKATRVKGKLCRRNETDVIMAKLIPLAISQGSKNAGKLYMTYSKLVNKCVGIPSNSREKATKRVLDVIYNLENLIEHVISEEVDKETYYKDIYQICKGKCNLMVELSYLPPQRLIA
;
A
#
# COMPACT_ATOMS: atom_id res chain seq x y z
N MET A 1 12.31 -0.64 -10.28
CA MET A 1 13.16 -1.51 -9.44
C MET A 1 12.41 -2.80 -9.22
N ASP A 2 13.03 -3.95 -9.52
CA ASP A 2 12.44 -5.25 -9.18
C ASP A 2 12.26 -5.33 -7.66
N LYS A 3 11.06 -5.67 -7.21
CA LYS A 3 10.73 -5.77 -5.80
C LYS A 3 11.48 -6.95 -5.18
N LEU A 4 12.50 -6.68 -4.35
CA LEU A 4 13.34 -7.75 -3.76
C LEU A 4 12.66 -8.46 -2.59
N VAL A 5 11.85 -7.73 -1.83
CA VAL A 5 11.15 -8.22 -0.64
C VAL A 5 9.65 -8.04 -0.82
N ILE A 6 8.88 -9.07 -0.46
CA ILE A 6 7.42 -9.05 -0.52
C ILE A 6 6.82 -9.19 0.88
N ILE A 7 5.62 -8.64 1.07
CA ILE A 7 4.82 -8.89 2.27
C ILE A 7 3.97 -10.14 1.99
N LYS A 8 4.05 -11.15 2.85
CA LYS A 8 3.26 -12.38 2.74
C LYS A 8 2.73 -12.78 4.12
N ARG A 9 1.52 -13.34 4.15
CA ARG A 9 0.95 -13.95 5.35
C ARG A 9 1.22 -15.45 5.37
N VAL A 10 1.90 -15.93 6.41
CA VAL A 10 2.18 -17.35 6.65
C VAL A 10 1.71 -17.69 8.07
N ASN A 11 0.87 -18.72 8.20
CA ASN A 11 0.26 -19.12 9.48
C ASN A 11 -0.40 -17.93 10.25
N GLY A 12 -1.08 -17.03 9.54
CA GLY A 12 -1.74 -15.88 10.15
C GLY A 12 -0.84 -14.68 10.45
N ILE A 13 0.49 -14.84 10.37
CA ILE A 13 1.46 -13.77 10.62
C ILE A 13 1.86 -13.13 9.28
N GLU A 14 1.65 -11.83 9.15
CA GLU A 14 2.10 -11.03 8.00
C GLU A 14 3.54 -10.57 8.23
N ASP A 15 4.46 -10.97 7.36
CA ASP A 15 5.87 -10.60 7.45
C ASP A 15 6.52 -10.45 6.06
N LEU A 16 7.80 -10.10 6.05
CA LEU A 16 8.64 -9.89 4.89
C LEU A 16 9.30 -11.19 4.43
N TYR A 17 9.21 -11.48 3.14
CA TYR A 17 9.75 -12.68 2.54
C TYR A 17 10.49 -12.41 1.23
N VAL A 18 11.41 -13.31 0.89
CA VAL A 18 12.14 -13.34 -0.37
C VAL A 18 11.92 -14.70 -1.04
N GLU A 19 11.76 -14.70 -2.36
CA GLU A 19 11.58 -15.94 -3.14
C GLU A 19 12.91 -16.61 -3.45
N SER A 20 12.98 -17.94 -3.28
CA SER A 20 14.18 -18.72 -3.66
C SER A 20 14.58 -18.52 -5.13
N LYS A 21 13.61 -18.33 -6.02
CA LYS A 21 13.85 -18.06 -7.44
C LYS A 21 14.49 -16.69 -7.67
N LEU A 22 14.04 -15.67 -6.94
CA LEU A 22 14.65 -14.34 -7.00
C LEU A 22 16.10 -14.39 -6.51
N ILE A 23 16.36 -15.09 -5.41
CA ILE A 23 17.71 -15.30 -4.89
C ILE A 23 18.59 -15.94 -5.97
N ALA A 24 18.12 -17.01 -6.61
CA ALA A 24 18.85 -17.68 -7.68
C ALA A 24 19.22 -16.70 -8.83
N ILE A 25 18.25 -15.93 -9.30
CA ILE A 25 18.45 -14.93 -10.37
C ILE A 25 19.47 -13.87 -9.95
N LYS A 26 19.30 -13.24 -8.78
CA LYS A 26 20.15 -12.12 -8.34
C LYS A 26 21.57 -12.56 -7.93
N THR A 27 21.75 -13.83 -7.55
CA THR A 27 23.06 -14.40 -7.20
C THR A 27 23.72 -15.18 -8.34
N LYS A 28 23.07 -15.25 -9.52
CA LYS A 28 23.49 -16.07 -10.67
C LYS A 28 23.72 -17.55 -10.32
N ASN A 29 22.97 -18.08 -9.36
CA ASN A 29 22.98 -19.50 -9.01
C ASN A 29 21.83 -20.24 -9.69
N ASN A 30 21.98 -21.55 -9.88
CA ASN A 30 20.86 -22.39 -10.28
C ASN A 30 19.81 -22.44 -9.15
N HIS A 31 18.53 -22.28 -9.49
CA HIS A 31 17.45 -22.32 -8.51
C HIS A 31 17.37 -23.66 -7.76
N LYS A 32 17.66 -24.77 -8.43
CA LYS A 32 17.78 -26.09 -7.79
C LYS A 32 18.86 -26.09 -6.70
N SER A 33 20.04 -25.53 -6.98
CA SER A 33 21.12 -25.42 -5.99
C SER A 33 20.71 -24.59 -4.76
N ILE A 34 19.92 -23.52 -4.96
CA ILE A 34 19.36 -22.74 -3.86
C ILE A 34 18.38 -23.58 -3.03
N LEU A 35 17.46 -24.30 -3.68
CA LEU A 35 16.51 -25.18 -2.99
C LEU A 35 17.23 -26.29 -2.22
N ASP A 36 18.24 -26.93 -2.83
CA ASP A 36 19.03 -27.97 -2.19
C ASP A 36 19.76 -27.44 -0.96
N MET A 37 20.27 -26.21 -1.00
CA MET A 37 20.85 -25.53 0.16
C MET A 37 19.81 -25.32 1.27
N ILE A 38 18.59 -24.89 0.91
CA ILE A 38 17.49 -24.72 1.87
C ILE A 38 17.12 -26.07 2.50
N TYR A 39 17.04 -27.15 1.73
CA TYR A 39 16.74 -28.48 2.26
C TYR A 39 17.85 -29.02 3.15
N ARG A 40 19.12 -28.83 2.76
CA ARG A 40 20.29 -29.24 3.54
C ARG A 40 20.29 -28.63 4.94
N TYR A 41 19.95 -27.34 5.04
CA TYR A 41 19.93 -26.62 6.31
C TYR A 41 18.51 -26.39 6.85
N MET A 42 17.54 -27.22 6.44
CA MET A 42 16.12 -27.03 6.76
C MET A 42 15.86 -26.95 8.27
N ASN A 43 16.57 -27.75 9.06
CA ASN A 43 16.39 -27.77 10.52
C ASN A 43 16.76 -26.41 11.13
N LEU A 44 17.93 -25.86 10.78
CA LEU A 44 18.37 -24.52 11.25
C LEU A 44 17.47 -23.40 10.71
N ILE A 45 17.05 -23.49 9.45
CA ILE A 45 16.16 -22.50 8.83
C ILE A 45 14.79 -22.47 9.54
N LYS A 46 14.31 -23.62 10.01
CA LYS A 46 13.03 -23.72 10.73
C LYS A 46 13.06 -23.12 12.13
N GLU A 47 14.22 -23.00 12.76
CA GLU A 47 14.38 -22.29 14.04
C GLU A 47 13.97 -20.80 13.91
N PHE A 48 14.16 -20.22 12.73
CA PHE A 48 13.71 -18.85 12.41
C PHE A 48 12.25 -18.77 11.97
N GLY A 49 11.51 -19.87 11.98
CA GLY A 49 10.10 -19.95 11.61
C GLY A 49 9.79 -20.91 10.46
N LYS A 50 8.51 -21.04 10.11
CA LYS A 50 8.06 -21.99 9.08
C LYS A 50 8.41 -21.49 7.67
N VAL A 51 9.09 -22.33 6.90
CA VAL A 51 9.31 -22.09 5.46
C VAL A 51 8.03 -22.39 4.68
N ALA A 52 7.51 -21.40 3.95
CA ALA A 52 6.36 -21.59 3.07
C ALA A 52 6.82 -21.97 1.66
N PHE A 53 6.07 -22.84 1.01
CA PHE A 53 6.34 -23.27 -0.37
C PHE A 53 5.11 -23.05 -1.25
N GLN A 54 5.34 -22.75 -2.52
CA GLN A 54 4.30 -22.66 -3.54
C GLN A 54 4.75 -23.36 -4.80
N MET A 55 3.86 -24.16 -5.40
CA MET A 55 4.05 -24.70 -6.74
C MET A 55 3.55 -23.67 -7.76
N ARG A 56 4.37 -23.34 -8.77
CA ARG A 56 3.97 -22.52 -9.91
C ARG A 56 4.06 -23.32 -11.21
N PRO A 57 3.04 -23.26 -12.08
CA PRO A 57 3.17 -23.81 -13.42
C PRO A 57 4.17 -22.97 -14.23
N LEU A 58 4.99 -23.65 -15.01
CA LEU A 58 5.82 -23.07 -16.06
C LEU A 58 5.09 -23.19 -17.40
N GLU A 59 5.50 -22.39 -18.38
CA GLU A 59 4.94 -22.45 -19.75
C GLU A 59 5.09 -23.84 -20.39
N SER A 60 6.12 -24.59 -19.99
CA SER A 60 6.34 -25.97 -20.41
C SER A 60 5.37 -27.00 -19.79
N GLY A 61 4.41 -26.56 -18.96
CA GLY A 61 3.48 -27.42 -18.22
C GLY A 61 4.09 -28.07 -16.97
N GLN A 62 5.40 -27.97 -16.77
CA GLN A 62 6.07 -28.44 -15.55
C GLN A 62 5.74 -27.54 -14.35
N LYS A 63 5.79 -28.08 -13.13
CA LYS A 63 5.59 -27.31 -11.91
C LYS A 63 6.92 -27.03 -11.22
N GLU A 64 7.19 -25.76 -10.94
CA GLU A 64 8.36 -25.32 -10.17
C GLU A 64 7.97 -25.06 -8.71
N LYS A 65 8.77 -25.56 -7.77
CA LYS A 65 8.59 -25.30 -6.34
C LYS A 65 9.38 -24.06 -5.94
N ILE A 66 8.72 -23.06 -5.35
CA ILE A 66 9.33 -21.83 -4.87
C ILE A 66 9.20 -21.77 -3.37
N ALA A 67 10.33 -21.55 -2.69
CA ALA A 67 10.37 -21.30 -1.25
C ALA A 67 10.25 -19.80 -0.98
N TYR A 68 9.53 -19.47 0.10
CA TYR A 68 9.46 -18.13 0.67
C TYR A 68 10.21 -18.15 1.99
N LEU A 69 11.31 -17.41 2.02
CA LEU A 69 12.18 -17.30 3.19
C LEU A 69 11.94 -15.95 3.86
N ASN A 70 11.74 -15.94 5.17
CA ASN A 70 11.67 -14.68 5.92
C ASN A 70 13.05 -14.00 5.99
N GLU A 71 13.13 -12.85 6.64
CA GLU A 71 14.36 -12.07 6.76
C GLU A 71 15.53 -12.85 7.38
N GLN A 72 15.30 -13.52 8.52
CA GLN A 72 16.33 -14.27 9.22
C GLN A 72 16.79 -15.50 8.41
N GLN A 73 15.84 -16.22 7.82
CA GLN A 73 16.12 -17.36 6.95
C GLN A 73 16.90 -16.96 5.70
N THR A 74 16.54 -15.84 5.08
CA THR A 74 17.25 -15.29 3.92
C THR A 74 18.66 -14.85 4.31
N THR A 75 18.79 -14.15 5.44
CA THR A 75 20.09 -13.72 5.98
C THR A 75 21.02 -14.91 6.22
N PHE A 76 20.53 -15.94 6.90
CA PHE A 76 21.29 -17.17 7.12
C PHE A 76 21.64 -17.88 5.81
N LEU A 77 20.70 -18.00 4.86
CA LEU A 77 21.02 -18.57 3.55
C LEU A 77 22.13 -17.77 2.83
N MET A 78 22.11 -16.43 2.93
CA MET A 78 23.14 -15.59 2.33
C MET A 78 24.52 -15.78 2.97
N THR A 79 24.63 -16.15 4.24
CA THR A 79 25.93 -16.46 4.86
C THR A 79 26.53 -17.76 4.32
N LEU A 80 25.70 -18.67 3.79
CA LEU A 80 26.14 -19.95 3.21
C LEU A 80 26.59 -19.82 1.75
N LEU A 81 26.26 -18.73 1.05
CA LEU A 81 26.65 -18.52 -0.34
C LEU A 81 28.05 -17.92 -0.45
N LYS A 82 28.85 -18.47 -1.37
CA LYS A 82 30.18 -17.94 -1.72
C LYS A 82 30.06 -16.49 -2.20
N ASN A 83 30.96 -15.63 -1.74
CA ASN A 83 31.00 -14.24 -2.17
C ASN A 83 31.52 -14.15 -3.61
N SER A 84 30.62 -13.86 -4.55
CA SER A 84 30.92 -13.26 -5.86
C SER A 84 30.51 -11.77 -5.84
N PRO A 85 30.94 -10.95 -6.82
CA PRO A 85 30.48 -9.56 -6.92
C PRO A 85 28.94 -9.43 -6.92
N GLU A 86 28.24 -10.33 -7.60
CA GLU A 86 26.77 -10.36 -7.63
C GLU A 86 26.16 -10.72 -6.28
N VAL A 87 26.73 -11.70 -5.57
CA VAL A 87 26.27 -12.11 -4.25
C VAL A 87 26.48 -10.97 -3.23
N VAL A 88 27.63 -10.29 -3.27
CA VAL A 88 27.91 -9.15 -2.39
C VAL A 88 26.94 -8.00 -2.68
N LYS A 89 26.72 -7.68 -3.96
CA LYS A 89 25.75 -6.65 -4.36
C LYS A 89 24.34 -7.00 -3.91
N PHE A 90 23.91 -8.25 -4.09
CA PHE A 90 22.59 -8.69 -3.66
C PHE A 90 22.42 -8.66 -2.14
N LYS A 91 23.46 -9.04 -1.36
CA LYS A 91 23.46 -8.90 0.11
C LYS A 91 23.24 -7.44 0.53
N PHE A 92 23.97 -6.52 -0.09
CA PHE A 92 23.83 -5.08 0.19
C PHE A 92 22.42 -4.56 -0.13
N ASP A 93 21.88 -4.92 -1.30
CA ASP A 93 20.56 -4.49 -1.72
C ASP A 93 19.45 -5.13 -0.86
N LEU A 94 19.62 -6.38 -0.42
CA LEU A 94 18.71 -7.04 0.52
C LEU A 94 18.67 -6.35 1.87
N VAL A 95 19.82 -5.96 2.44
CA VAL A 95 19.86 -5.23 3.72
C VAL A 95 19.08 -3.93 3.59
N LYS A 96 19.35 -3.13 2.55
CA LYS A 96 18.61 -1.88 2.32
C LYS A 96 17.11 -2.12 2.22
N GLU A 97 16.69 -3.13 1.46
CA GLU A 97 15.28 -3.39 1.24
C GLU A 97 14.57 -3.96 2.47
N PHE A 98 15.21 -4.84 3.24
CA PHE A 98 14.63 -5.34 4.49
C PHE A 98 14.43 -4.21 5.50
N PHE A 99 15.44 -3.36 5.71
CA PHE A 99 15.31 -2.21 6.62
C PHE A 99 14.18 -1.28 6.18
N ARG A 100 14.16 -0.88 4.90
CA ARG A 100 13.10 -0.05 4.32
C ARG A 100 11.72 -0.69 4.56
N MET A 101 11.55 -1.96 4.22
CA MET A 101 10.28 -2.66 4.34
C MET A 101 9.87 -2.94 5.80
N ARG A 102 10.83 -3.06 6.72
CA ARG A 102 10.55 -3.21 8.17
C ARG A 102 10.01 -1.94 8.77
N GLU A 103 10.58 -0.79 8.44
CA GLU A 103 10.06 0.50 8.89
C GLU A 103 8.62 0.70 8.43
N LEU A 104 8.36 0.35 7.17
CA LEU A 104 7.03 0.40 6.56
C LEU A 104 6.02 -0.55 7.25
N LEU A 105 6.44 -1.78 7.58
CA LEU A 105 5.59 -2.72 8.30
C LEU A 105 5.33 -2.26 9.73
N ARG A 106 6.34 -1.71 10.42
CA ARG A 106 6.23 -1.14 11.77
C ARG A 106 5.26 0.04 11.80
N GLU A 107 5.36 0.95 10.84
CA GLU A 107 4.42 2.07 10.69
C GLU A 107 2.98 1.55 10.53
N LYS A 108 2.75 0.57 9.66
CA LYS A 108 1.43 -0.03 9.44
C LYS A 108 0.88 -0.73 10.69
N LEU A 109 1.75 -1.37 11.47
CA LEU A 109 1.37 -2.09 12.69
C LEU A 109 1.20 -1.19 13.92
N SER A 110 1.71 0.05 13.89
CA SER A 110 1.55 1.01 14.98
C SER A 110 0.07 1.24 15.33
N SER A 111 -0.22 1.36 16.61
CA SER A 111 -1.56 1.69 17.15
C SER A 111 -2.12 2.95 16.47
N ASP A 112 -1.26 3.91 16.22
CA ASP A 112 -1.58 5.18 15.58
C ASP A 112 -2.08 5.00 14.14
N TRP A 113 -1.43 4.17 13.33
CA TRP A 113 -1.87 3.96 11.95
C TRP A 113 -3.24 3.27 11.91
N LYS A 114 -3.46 2.29 12.80
CA LYS A 114 -4.78 1.65 12.95
C LYS A 114 -5.84 2.65 13.39
N ALA A 115 -5.54 3.53 14.35
CA ALA A 115 -6.44 4.59 14.78
C ALA A 115 -6.74 5.60 13.65
N THR A 116 -5.73 6.07 12.93
CA THR A 116 -5.89 6.93 11.74
C THR A 116 -6.75 6.26 10.67
N ARG A 117 -6.61 4.94 10.44
CA ARG A 117 -7.46 4.22 9.48
C ARG A 117 -8.91 4.13 9.93
N VAL A 118 -9.17 3.82 11.20
CA VAL A 118 -10.54 3.77 11.74
C VAL A 118 -11.18 5.14 11.63
N LYS A 119 -10.48 6.19 12.07
CA LYS A 119 -10.94 7.59 11.99
C LYS A 119 -11.22 8.04 10.54
N GLY A 120 -10.30 7.75 9.61
CA GLY A 120 -10.49 8.07 8.19
C GLY A 120 -11.65 7.31 7.54
N LYS A 121 -11.88 6.04 7.92
CA LYS A 121 -13.06 5.28 7.43
C LYS A 121 -14.37 5.89 7.92
N LEU A 122 -14.41 6.38 9.15
CA LEU A 122 -15.59 7.09 9.69
C LEU A 122 -15.83 8.41 8.96
N CYS A 123 -14.80 9.24 8.81
CA CYS A 123 -14.90 10.52 8.09
C CYS A 123 -15.40 10.34 6.65
N ARG A 124 -14.88 9.33 5.93
CA ARG A 124 -15.36 9.04 4.58
C ARG A 124 -16.83 8.62 4.52
N ARG A 125 -17.34 7.94 5.56
CA ARG A 125 -18.77 7.60 5.65
C ARG A 125 -19.59 8.87 5.85
N ASN A 126 -19.24 9.71 6.82
CA ASN A 126 -19.92 10.98 7.07
C ASN A 126 -19.96 11.88 5.81
N GLU A 127 -18.83 12.06 5.13
CA GLU A 127 -18.75 12.81 3.87
C GLU A 127 -19.69 12.20 2.81
N THR A 128 -19.72 10.87 2.70
CA THR A 128 -20.60 10.17 1.75
C THR A 128 -22.06 10.35 2.12
N ASP A 129 -22.41 10.31 3.41
CA ASP A 129 -23.78 10.51 3.89
C ASP A 129 -24.25 11.93 3.59
N VAL A 130 -23.41 12.95 3.78
CA VAL A 130 -23.72 14.34 3.39
C VAL A 130 -23.90 14.47 1.88
N ILE A 131 -23.03 13.85 1.07
CA ILE A 131 -23.19 13.85 -0.39
C ILE A 131 -24.52 13.21 -0.80
N MET A 132 -24.87 12.07 -0.20
CA MET A 132 -26.09 11.33 -0.52
C MET A 132 -27.36 12.04 -0.06
N ALA A 133 -27.37 12.58 1.16
CA ALA A 133 -28.54 13.16 1.79
C ALA A 133 -28.78 14.63 1.39
N LYS A 134 -27.73 15.38 1.06
CA LYS A 134 -27.82 16.82 0.74
C LYS A 134 -27.49 17.13 -0.72
N LEU A 135 -26.28 16.78 -1.16
CA LEU A 135 -25.78 17.23 -2.47
C LEU A 135 -26.48 16.56 -3.66
N ILE A 136 -26.75 15.26 -3.58
CA ILE A 136 -27.41 14.52 -4.66
C ILE A 136 -28.84 15.05 -4.90
N PRO A 137 -29.70 15.22 -3.87
CA PRO A 137 -31.01 15.85 -4.05
C PRO A 137 -30.94 17.22 -4.72
N LEU A 138 -30.04 18.10 -4.27
CA LEU A 138 -29.84 19.41 -4.88
C LEU A 138 -29.39 19.29 -6.35
N ALA A 139 -28.46 18.39 -6.65
CA ALA A 139 -28.00 18.19 -8.02
C ALA A 139 -29.13 17.68 -8.93
N ILE A 140 -30.02 16.82 -8.42
CA ILE A 140 -31.21 16.33 -9.16
C ILE A 140 -32.19 17.48 -9.41
N SER A 141 -32.50 18.28 -8.39
CA SER A 141 -33.42 19.43 -8.55
C SER A 141 -32.87 20.47 -9.54
N GLN A 142 -31.55 20.59 -9.63
CA GLN A 142 -30.83 21.42 -10.61
C GLN A 142 -30.60 20.73 -11.97
N GLY A 143 -31.27 19.59 -12.24
CA GLY A 143 -31.31 18.93 -13.55
C GLY A 143 -30.18 17.95 -13.86
N SER A 144 -29.43 17.48 -12.85
CA SER A 144 -28.37 16.50 -13.05
C SER A 144 -28.93 15.10 -13.34
N LYS A 145 -28.59 14.56 -14.52
CA LYS A 145 -28.96 13.19 -14.93
C LYS A 145 -28.07 12.09 -14.31
N ASN A 146 -26.95 12.47 -13.69
CA ASN A 146 -25.92 11.53 -13.19
C ASN A 146 -25.51 11.80 -11.73
N ALA A 147 -26.38 12.44 -10.94
CA ALA A 147 -26.08 12.84 -9.56
C ALA A 147 -25.66 11.66 -8.66
N GLY A 148 -26.19 10.45 -8.91
CA GLY A 148 -25.88 9.23 -8.15
C GLY A 148 -24.38 8.85 -8.07
N LYS A 149 -23.51 9.46 -8.89
CA LYS A 149 -22.07 9.17 -8.93
C LYS A 149 -21.19 10.23 -8.24
N LEU A 150 -21.78 11.27 -7.64
CA LEU A 150 -21.02 12.38 -7.07
C LEU A 150 -20.03 11.94 -5.98
N TYR A 151 -20.39 10.99 -5.11
CA TYR A 151 -19.48 10.48 -4.08
C TYR A 151 -18.15 9.94 -4.67
N MET A 152 -18.21 9.27 -5.83
CA MET A 152 -17.01 8.78 -6.51
C MET A 152 -16.18 9.93 -7.08
N THR A 153 -16.82 10.98 -7.57
CA THR A 153 -16.15 12.18 -8.09
C THR A 153 -15.34 12.85 -7.00
N TYR A 154 -15.89 13.03 -5.79
CA TYR A 154 -15.15 13.58 -4.65
C TYR A 154 -14.04 12.66 -4.16
N SER A 155 -14.26 11.33 -4.13
CA SER A 155 -13.18 10.38 -3.79
C SER A 155 -11.99 10.47 -4.75
N LYS A 156 -12.27 10.62 -6.06
CA LYS A 156 -11.24 10.83 -7.10
C LYS A 156 -10.52 12.16 -6.93
N LEU A 157 -11.24 13.24 -6.58
CA LEU A 157 -10.65 14.54 -6.26
C LEU A 157 -9.62 14.41 -5.13
N VAL A 158 -10.00 13.82 -4.00
CA VAL A 158 -9.11 13.65 -2.84
C VAL A 158 -7.86 12.84 -3.22
N ASN A 159 -8.02 11.70 -3.89
CA ASN A 159 -6.88 10.88 -4.32
C ASN A 159 -5.94 11.65 -5.28
N LYS A 160 -6.50 12.46 -6.18
CA LYS A 160 -5.75 13.32 -7.09
C LYS A 160 -4.97 14.39 -6.33
N CYS A 161 -5.58 15.06 -5.36
CA CYS A 161 -4.94 16.11 -4.56
C CYS A 161 -3.71 15.57 -3.82
N VAL A 162 -3.76 14.37 -3.24
CA VAL A 162 -2.61 13.79 -2.52
C VAL A 162 -1.64 12.99 -3.42
N GLY A 163 -1.96 12.81 -4.71
CA GLY A 163 -1.10 12.13 -5.67
C GLY A 163 -1.03 10.61 -5.51
N ILE A 164 -2.15 9.94 -5.19
CA ILE A 164 -2.19 8.48 -5.04
C ILE A 164 -3.19 7.84 -6.03
N PRO A 165 -2.93 6.61 -6.52
CA PRO A 165 -3.87 5.90 -7.38
C PRO A 165 -5.11 5.42 -6.61
N SER A 166 -6.18 5.11 -7.34
CA SER A 166 -7.37 4.48 -6.76
C SER A 166 -7.02 3.19 -6.00
N ASN A 167 -7.78 2.88 -4.95
CA ASN A 167 -7.60 1.66 -4.13
C ASN A 167 -6.22 1.50 -3.47
N SER A 168 -5.45 2.59 -3.32
CA SER A 168 -4.12 2.55 -2.73
C SER A 168 -4.01 3.12 -1.31
N ARG A 169 -5.12 3.59 -0.73
CA ARG A 169 -5.13 4.20 0.62
C ARG A 169 -4.61 3.26 1.72
N GLU A 170 -4.81 1.95 1.58
CA GLU A 170 -4.25 0.94 2.51
C GLU A 170 -2.71 0.84 2.43
N LYS A 171 -2.11 1.42 1.39
CA LYS A 171 -0.67 1.54 1.19
C LYS A 171 -0.18 2.98 1.35
N ALA A 172 -1.04 3.94 1.73
CA ALA A 172 -0.61 5.32 1.90
C ALA A 172 0.16 5.51 3.22
N THR A 173 1.13 6.43 3.22
CA THR A 173 1.86 6.81 4.44
C THR A 173 0.91 7.43 5.47
N LYS A 174 1.27 7.38 6.77
CA LYS A 174 0.48 8.01 7.84
C LYS A 174 0.18 9.48 7.52
N ARG A 175 1.21 10.22 7.11
CA ARG A 175 1.09 11.64 6.74
C ARG A 175 0.08 11.88 5.62
N VAL A 176 0.06 11.02 4.59
CA VAL A 176 -0.92 11.12 3.49
C VAL A 176 -2.33 10.79 3.98
N LEU A 177 -2.48 9.78 4.84
CA LEU A 177 -3.79 9.43 5.42
C LEU A 177 -4.36 10.57 6.28
N ASP A 178 -3.53 11.28 7.04
CA ASP A 178 -3.96 12.43 7.84
C ASP A 178 -4.44 13.58 6.95
N VAL A 179 -3.75 13.86 5.83
CA VAL A 179 -4.23 14.87 4.86
C VAL A 179 -5.52 14.43 4.19
N ILE A 180 -5.66 13.16 3.79
CA ILE A 180 -6.91 12.63 3.24
C ILE A 180 -8.07 12.86 4.21
N TYR A 181 -7.89 12.52 5.49
CA TYR A 181 -8.90 12.75 6.52
C TYR A 181 -9.32 14.23 6.56
N ASN A 182 -8.35 15.15 6.55
CA ASN A 182 -8.66 16.57 6.61
C ASN A 182 -9.38 17.07 5.34
N LEU A 183 -9.01 16.58 4.16
CA LEU A 183 -9.68 16.93 2.90
C LEU A 183 -11.13 16.44 2.87
N GLU A 184 -11.39 15.22 3.34
CA GLU A 184 -12.73 14.66 3.40
C GLU A 184 -13.61 15.42 4.40
N ASN A 185 -13.05 15.77 5.56
CA ASN A 185 -13.74 16.60 6.55
C ASN A 185 -14.04 18.01 6.01
N LEU A 186 -13.10 18.61 5.28
CA LEU A 186 -13.29 19.89 4.61
C LEU A 186 -14.42 19.82 3.57
N ILE A 187 -14.43 18.79 2.73
CA ILE A 187 -15.47 18.57 1.72
C ILE A 187 -16.85 18.42 2.38
N GLU A 188 -16.95 17.63 3.45
CA GLU A 188 -18.19 17.41 4.21
C GLU A 188 -18.81 18.74 4.67
N HIS A 189 -18.01 19.62 5.28
CA HIS A 189 -18.48 20.90 5.80
C HIS A 189 -18.81 21.88 4.68
N VAL A 190 -17.96 21.98 3.66
CA VAL A 190 -18.19 22.89 2.52
C VAL A 190 -19.44 22.49 1.74
N ILE A 191 -19.68 21.20 1.51
CA ILE A 191 -20.90 20.74 0.86
C ILE A 191 -22.12 21.12 1.70
N SER A 192 -22.07 20.92 3.02
CA SER A 192 -23.18 21.26 3.90
C SER A 192 -23.51 22.75 3.84
N GLU A 193 -22.50 23.62 3.98
CA GLU A 193 -22.66 25.08 3.93
C GLU A 193 -23.20 25.57 2.58
N GLU A 194 -22.70 25.03 1.48
CA GLU A 194 -23.07 25.51 0.14
C GLU A 194 -24.40 24.95 -0.35
N VAL A 195 -24.80 23.74 0.10
CA VAL A 195 -26.15 23.23 -0.16
C VAL A 195 -27.20 24.09 0.55
N ASP A 196 -26.94 24.51 1.79
CA ASP A 196 -27.85 25.36 2.56
C ASP A 196 -28.02 26.76 1.91
N LYS A 197 -27.07 27.18 1.06
CA LYS A 197 -27.13 28.40 0.23
C LYS A 197 -27.76 28.19 -1.15
N GLU A 198 -28.20 26.96 -1.45
CA GLU A 198 -28.68 26.54 -2.78
C GLU A 198 -27.67 26.77 -3.93
N THR A 199 -26.37 26.81 -3.62
CA THR A 199 -25.31 27.00 -4.61
C THR A 199 -25.41 25.94 -5.72
N TYR A 200 -25.15 26.32 -6.97
CA TYR A 200 -25.18 25.36 -8.08
C TYR A 200 -24.20 24.21 -7.85
N TYR A 201 -24.65 22.96 -7.99
CA TYR A 201 -23.90 21.78 -7.53
C TYR A 201 -22.52 21.63 -8.19
N LYS A 202 -22.33 22.14 -9.41
CA LYS A 202 -21.02 22.14 -10.08
C LYS A 202 -20.08 23.18 -9.48
N ASP A 203 -20.61 24.29 -8.99
CA ASP A 203 -19.81 25.34 -8.33
C ASP A 203 -19.38 24.86 -6.95
N ILE A 204 -20.23 24.14 -6.21
CA ILE A 204 -19.86 23.45 -4.96
C ILE A 204 -18.63 22.56 -5.19
N TYR A 205 -18.60 21.81 -6.29
CA TYR A 205 -17.44 20.99 -6.64
C TYR A 205 -16.19 21.83 -6.93
N GLN A 206 -16.30 22.95 -7.65
CA GLN A 206 -15.15 23.83 -7.90
C GLN A 206 -14.64 24.48 -6.61
N ILE A 207 -15.53 24.90 -5.70
CA ILE A 207 -15.18 25.45 -4.38
C ILE A 207 -14.40 24.40 -3.59
N CYS A 208 -14.94 23.18 -3.48
CA CYS A 208 -14.26 22.07 -2.80
C CYS A 208 -12.88 21.80 -3.42
N LYS A 209 -12.79 21.73 -4.75
CA LYS A 209 -11.52 21.52 -5.47
C LYS A 209 -10.50 22.61 -5.17
N GLY A 210 -10.92 23.88 -5.17
CA GLY A 210 -10.05 25.01 -4.82
C GLY A 210 -9.51 24.92 -3.40
N LYS A 211 -10.41 24.73 -2.43
CA LYS A 211 -10.05 24.59 -1.00
C LYS A 211 -9.17 23.37 -0.74
N CYS A 212 -9.43 22.23 -1.41
CA CYS A 212 -8.60 21.03 -1.32
C CYS A 212 -7.18 21.25 -1.83
N ASN A 213 -7.02 21.93 -2.98
CA ASN A 213 -5.71 22.22 -3.54
C ASN A 213 -4.88 23.11 -2.61
N LEU A 214 -5.49 24.18 -2.09
CA LEU A 214 -4.85 25.07 -1.12
C LEU A 214 -4.41 24.30 0.13
N MET A 215 -5.28 23.45 0.68
CA MET A 215 -4.94 22.65 1.86
C MET A 215 -3.76 21.70 1.61
N VAL A 216 -3.70 21.07 0.42
CA VAL A 216 -2.57 20.19 0.08
C VAL A 216 -1.27 20.99 -0.07
N GLU A 217 -1.33 22.16 -0.70
CA GLU A 217 -0.17 23.06 -0.83
C GLU A 217 0.41 23.40 0.54
N LEU A 218 -0.45 23.77 1.49
CA LEU A 218 -0.06 24.10 2.87
C LEU A 218 0.33 22.87 3.71
N SER A 219 0.08 21.66 3.22
CA SER A 219 0.38 20.43 3.96
C SER A 219 1.83 19.95 3.82
N TYR A 220 2.63 20.50 2.89
CA TYR A 220 4.03 20.08 2.67
C TYR A 220 4.21 18.55 2.63
N LEU A 221 3.39 17.87 1.82
CA LEU A 221 3.40 16.42 1.76
C LEU A 221 4.74 15.86 1.23
N PRO A 222 5.31 14.82 1.86
CA PRO A 222 6.59 14.25 1.46
C PRO A 222 6.52 13.65 0.05
N PRO A 223 7.64 13.54 -0.69
CA PRO A 223 7.66 12.89 -2.01
C PRO A 223 7.14 11.45 -1.98
N GLN A 224 7.44 10.71 -0.91
CA GLN A 224 6.94 9.36 -0.71
C GLN A 224 5.48 9.37 -0.24
N ARG A 225 4.57 9.01 -1.15
CA ARG A 225 3.11 8.96 -0.87
C ARG A 225 2.62 7.57 -0.46
N LEU A 226 3.28 6.54 -0.95
CA LEU A 226 2.95 5.14 -0.69
C LEU A 226 4.08 4.44 0.05
N ILE A 227 3.66 3.50 0.88
CA ILE A 227 4.48 2.60 1.67
C ILE A 227 5.04 1.47 0.78
N ALA A 228 4.42 1.15 -0.37
CA ALA A 228 4.88 0.09 -1.27
C ALA A 228 4.47 0.30 -2.73
#